data_AF-A0A9D6S6Y2-F1
#
_entry.id   AF-A0A9D6S6Y2-F1
#
_cell.length_a   1.000
_cell.length_b   1.000
_cell.length_c   1.000
_cell.angle_alpha   90.00
_cell.angle_beta   90.00
_cell.angle_gamma   90.00
#
_symmetry.space_group_name_H-M   'P 1'
#
loop_
_entity.id
_entity.type
_entity.pdbx_description
1 polymer ?
#
loop_
_entity_poly.entity_id
_entity_poly.type
_entity_poly.pdbx_seq_one_letter_code
_entity_poly.pdbx_strand_id
1 'polypeptide(L)'
;MKTAISFKIDRDVRNRARGVAKKIGVPLSMVVNQQLRQFADERRIEFYEPLVPNARTRKILDEALRDIREGNEKAFSPMFDNADDAIKWLERNDA
;
A
#
# COMPACT_ATOMS: atom_id res chain seq x y z
N MET A 1 6.07 -30.50 -11.40
CA MET A 1 4.81 -30.91 -12.08
C MET A 1 3.79 -29.77 -11.92
N LYS A 2 3.03 -29.43 -12.96
CA LYS A 2 1.94 -28.44 -12.86
C LYS A 2 0.61 -29.18 -12.75
N THR A 3 -0.28 -28.70 -11.89
CA THR A 3 -1.60 -29.29 -11.65
C THR A 3 -2.68 -28.28 -11.95
N ALA A 4 -3.84 -28.72 -12.45
CA ALA A 4 -4.98 -27.87 -12.70
C ALA A 4 -5.92 -27.83 -11.49
N ILE A 5 -6.47 -26.65 -11.20
CA ILE A 5 -7.50 -26.43 -10.18
C ILE A 5 -8.72 -25.86 -10.88
N SER A 6 -9.89 -26.45 -10.63
CA SER A 6 -11.18 -25.95 -11.11
C SER A 6 -12.09 -25.67 -9.92
N PHE A 7 -12.67 -24.48 -9.86
CA PHE A 7 -13.63 -24.10 -8.84
C PHE A 7 -14.68 -23.15 -9.42
N LYS A 8 -15.86 -23.16 -8.82
CA LYS A 8 -16.93 -22.21 -9.17
C LYS A 8 -16.68 -20.89 -8.44
N ILE A 9 -16.81 -19.78 -9.14
CA ILE A 9 -16.73 -18.43 -8.61
C ILE A 9 -17.81 -17.58 -9.24
N ASP A 10 -18.30 -16.59 -8.49
CA ASP A 10 -19.18 -15.58 -9.02
C ASP A 10 -18.54 -14.86 -10.23
N ARG A 11 -19.37 -14.59 -11.25
CA ARG A 11 -18.92 -14.00 -12.52
C ARG A 11 -18.36 -12.60 -12.32
N ASP A 12 -18.99 -11.80 -11.48
CA ASP A 12 -18.64 -10.41 -11.27
C ASP A 12 -17.38 -10.28 -10.43
N VAL A 13 -17.23 -11.13 -9.40
CA VAL A 13 -15.97 -11.24 -8.64
C VAL A 13 -14.80 -11.56 -9.56
N ARG A 14 -14.94 -12.58 -10.43
CA ARG A 14 -13.89 -12.97 -11.39
C ARG A 14 -13.56 -11.82 -12.35
N ASN A 15 -14.57 -11.15 -12.89
CA ASN A 15 -14.39 -10.06 -13.85
C ASN A 15 -13.67 -8.87 -13.22
N ARG A 16 -14.05 -8.48 -12.00
CA ARG A 16 -13.38 -7.40 -11.24
C ARG A 16 -11.93 -7.75 -10.95
N ALA A 17 -11.66 -8.94 -10.41
CA ALA A 17 -10.30 -9.40 -10.11
C ALA A 17 -9.41 -9.42 -11.37
N ARG A 18 -9.94 -9.91 -12.50
CA ARG A 18 -9.23 -9.89 -13.79
C ARG A 18 -8.94 -8.47 -14.27
N GLY A 19 -9.88 -7.54 -14.07
CA GLY A 19 -9.69 -6.12 -14.39
C GLY A 19 -8.55 -5.49 -13.59
N VAL A 20 -8.48 -5.74 -12.28
CA VAL A 20 -7.40 -5.25 -11.42
C VAL A 20 -6.06 -5.84 -11.83
N ALA A 21 -5.97 -7.16 -12.04
CA ALA A 21 -4.75 -7.83 -12.48
C ALA A 21 -4.22 -7.26 -13.82
N LYS A 22 -5.13 -6.97 -14.77
CA LYS A 22 -4.76 -6.35 -16.06
C LYS A 22 -4.19 -4.94 -15.88
N LYS A 23 -4.73 -4.14 -14.97
CA LYS A 23 -4.24 -2.77 -14.70
C LYS A 23 -2.79 -2.76 -14.18
N ILE A 24 -2.40 -3.80 -13.43
CA ILE A 24 -1.04 -3.96 -12.91
C ILE A 24 -0.14 -4.83 -13.80
N GLY A 25 -0.60 -5.21 -15.01
CA GLY A 25 0.21 -5.92 -16.00
C GLY A 25 0.44 -7.42 -15.74
N VAL A 26 -0.38 -8.07 -14.90
CA VAL A 26 -0.22 -9.49 -14.56
C VAL A 26 -1.46 -10.32 -14.91
N PRO A 27 -1.30 -11.63 -15.24
CA PRO A 27 -2.44 -12.51 -15.44
C PRO A 27 -3.11 -12.87 -14.10
N LEU A 28 -4.43 -13.07 -14.11
CA LEU A 28 -5.19 -13.47 -12.90
C LEU A 28 -4.65 -14.75 -12.27
N SER A 29 -4.16 -15.71 -13.07
CA SER A 29 -3.57 -16.96 -12.59
C SER A 29 -2.33 -16.73 -11.73
N MET A 30 -1.53 -15.69 -12.00
CA MET A 30 -0.37 -15.34 -11.18
C MET A 30 -0.82 -14.85 -9.79
N VAL A 31 -1.87 -14.03 -9.73
CA VAL A 31 -2.46 -13.56 -8.46
C VAL A 31 -2.96 -14.74 -7.63
N VAL A 32 -3.73 -15.64 -8.23
CA VAL A 32 -4.25 -16.83 -7.53
C VAL A 32 -3.12 -17.73 -7.03
N ASN A 33 -2.11 -17.99 -7.86
CA ASN A 33 -0.96 -18.79 -7.45
C ASN A 33 -0.18 -18.15 -6.30
N GLN A 34 -0.02 -16.82 -6.31
CA GLN A 34 0.67 -16.11 -5.23
C GLN A 34 -0.11 -16.20 -3.92
N GLN A 35 -1.43 -16.04 -3.96
CA GLN A 35 -2.29 -16.17 -2.78
C GLN A 35 -2.28 -17.60 -2.20
N LEU A 36 -2.25 -18.62 -3.06
CA LEU A 36 -2.10 -20.01 -2.60
C LEU A 36 -0.75 -20.27 -1.93
N ARG A 37 0.34 -19.68 -2.46
CA ARG A 37 1.67 -19.77 -1.82
C ARG A 37 1.66 -19.07 -0.47
N GLN A 38 1.16 -17.85 -0.42
CA GLN A 38 1.06 -17.07 0.81
C GLN A 38 0.26 -17.83 1.89
N PHE A 39 -0.89 -18.38 1.53
CA PHE A 39 -1.69 -19.20 2.44
C PHE A 39 -0.92 -20.43 2.95
N ALA A 40 -0.17 -21.12 2.09
CA ALA A 40 0.61 -22.29 2.48
C ALA A 40 1.77 -21.92 3.43
N ASP A 41 2.42 -20.79 3.19
CA ASP A 41 3.56 -20.30 3.97
C ASP A 41 3.11 -19.75 5.33
N GLU A 42 2.06 -18.93 5.36
CA GLU A 42 1.59 -18.24 6.56
C GLU A 42 0.63 -19.10 7.41
N ARG A 43 0.02 -20.13 6.81
CA ARG A 43 -0.95 -21.04 7.45
C ARG A 43 -2.15 -20.31 8.08
N ARG A 44 -2.48 -19.13 7.57
CA ARG A 44 -3.64 -18.34 7.98
C ARG A 44 -4.24 -17.60 6.81
N ILE A 45 -5.51 -17.22 6.97
CA ILE A 45 -6.21 -16.32 6.04
C ILE A 45 -6.51 -15.05 6.81
N GLU A 46 -6.00 -13.92 6.34
CA GLU A 46 -6.28 -12.62 6.94
C GLU A 46 -7.48 -11.98 6.24
N PHE A 47 -8.51 -11.70 7.03
CA PHE A 47 -9.58 -10.78 6.65
C PHE A 47 -9.36 -9.51 7.46
N TYR A 48 -8.92 -8.44 6.81
CA TYR A 48 -8.79 -7.14 7.46
C TYR A 48 -9.59 -6.10 6.68
N GLU A 49 -10.19 -5.18 7.43
CA GLU A 49 -10.69 -3.94 6.88
C GLU A 49 -9.48 -3.05 6.52
N PRO A 50 -9.43 -2.43 5.32
CA PRO A 50 -8.33 -1.55 4.96
C PRO A 50 -8.06 -0.54 6.07
N LEU A 51 -6.79 -0.39 6.47
CA LEU A 51 -6.43 0.56 7.51
C LEU A 51 -6.79 1.97 7.04
N VAL A 52 -7.83 2.55 7.63
CA VAL A 52 -8.21 3.94 7.42
C VAL A 52 -7.50 4.80 8.46
N PRO A 53 -6.77 5.86 8.06
CA PRO A 53 -6.17 6.79 9.01
C PRO A 53 -7.22 7.30 10.01
N ASN A 54 -6.90 7.24 11.30
CA ASN A 54 -7.74 7.83 12.34
C ASN A 54 -7.84 9.36 12.16
N ALA A 55 -8.74 10.00 12.90
CA ALA A 55 -8.99 11.44 12.76
C ALA A 55 -7.72 12.30 12.91
N ARG A 56 -6.82 11.93 13.82
CA ARG A 56 -5.54 12.65 14.03
C ARG A 56 -4.61 12.49 12.83
N THR A 57 -4.39 11.25 12.39
CA THR A 57 -3.52 10.97 11.24
C THR A 57 -4.07 11.61 9.97
N ARG A 58 -5.39 11.57 9.76
CA ARG A 58 -6.04 12.19 8.60
C ARG A 58 -5.81 13.71 8.58
N LYS A 59 -5.99 14.38 9.73
CA LYS A 59 -5.76 15.82 9.83
C LYS A 59 -4.31 16.20 9.46
N ILE A 60 -3.32 15.46 9.97
CA ILE A 60 -1.90 15.70 9.66
C ILE A 60 -1.64 15.52 8.16
N LEU A 61 -2.22 14.48 7.55
CA LEU A 61 -2.09 14.23 6.10
C LEU A 61 -2.75 15.35 5.27
N ASP A 62 -3.94 15.80 5.67
CA ASP A 62 -4.67 16.86 4.97
C ASP A 62 -3.91 18.20 5.02
N GLU A 63 -3.32 18.52 6.17
CA GLU A 63 -2.46 19.70 6.35
C GLU A 63 -1.20 19.60 5.48
N ALA A 64 -0.48 18.48 5.53
CA ALA A 64 0.71 18.27 4.70
C ALA A 64 0.39 18.35 3.20
N LEU A 65 -0.72 17.74 2.75
CA LEU A 65 -1.16 17.79 1.35
C LEU A 65 -1.60 19.20 0.93
N ARG A 66 -2.11 20.02 1.84
CA ARG A 66 -2.38 21.45 1.57
C ARG A 66 -1.07 22.21 1.42
N ASP A 67 -0.14 22.05 2.35
CA ASP A 67 1.16 22.73 2.30
C ASP A 67 1.93 22.40 1.01
N ILE A 68 1.87 21.16 0.53
CA ILE A 68 2.50 20.75 -0.75
C ILE A 68 1.84 21.46 -1.94
N ARG A 69 0.50 21.55 -1.95
CA ARG A 69 -0.24 22.20 -3.05
C ARG A 69 -0.01 23.71 -3.07
N GLU A 70 0.15 24.33 -1.91
CA GLU A 70 0.35 25.76 -1.76
C GLU A 70 1.83 26.17 -1.87
N GLY A 71 2.76 25.20 -1.95
CA GLY A 71 4.19 25.47 -2.00
C GLY A 71 4.71 26.09 -0.70
N ASN A 72 4.14 25.71 0.44
CA ASN A 72 4.54 26.22 1.75
C ASN A 72 5.87 25.58 2.20
N GLU A 73 6.97 26.03 1.62
CA GLU A 73 8.32 25.48 1.87
C GLU A 73 8.72 25.50 3.35
N LYS A 74 8.14 26.41 4.15
CA LYS A 74 8.41 26.51 5.59
C LYS A 74 7.81 25.36 6.41
N ALA A 75 6.81 24.66 5.86
CA ALA A 75 6.22 23.48 6.49
C ALA A 75 7.07 22.21 6.29
N PHE A 76 8.12 22.27 5.46
CA PHE A 76 8.97 21.13 5.15
C PHE A 76 10.34 21.24 5.81
N SER A 77 11.00 20.09 5.91
CA SER A 77 12.43 20.06 6.17
C SER A 77 13.19 20.77 5.04
N PRO A 78 14.41 21.29 5.31
CA PRO A 78 15.30 21.69 4.22
C PRO A 78 15.63 20.49 3.33
N MET A 79 16.17 20.77 2.14
CA MET A 79 16.78 19.74 1.31
C MET A 79 18.10 19.29 1.97
N PHE A 80 18.35 17.99 1.99
CA PHE A 80 19.55 17.40 2.58
C PHE A 80 20.39 16.71 1.50
N ASP A 81 21.71 16.86 1.59
CA ASP A 81 22.66 16.20 0.69
C ASP A 81 23.15 14.85 1.24
N ASN A 82 22.83 14.53 2.49
CA ASN A 82 23.21 13.27 3.14
C ASN A 82 22.19 12.85 4.21
N ALA A 83 22.21 11.57 4.57
CA ALA A 83 21.27 10.98 5.53
C ALA A 83 21.51 11.46 6.98
N ASP A 84 22.76 11.70 7.37
CA ASP A 84 23.10 12.09 8.75
C ASP A 84 22.48 13.44 9.13
N ASP A 85 22.49 14.40 8.20
CA ASP A 85 21.89 15.71 8.42
C ASP A 85 20.36 15.65 8.45
N ALA A 86 19.74 14.77 7.65
CA ALA A 86 18.31 14.51 7.70
C ALA A 86 17.87 13.92 9.05
N ILE A 87 18.63 12.95 9.57
CA ILE A 87 18.37 12.32 10.88
C ILE A 87 18.51 13.35 12.01
N LYS A 88 19.61 14.11 12.04
CA LYS A 88 19.82 15.17 13.04
C LYS A 88 18.69 16.19 13.07
N TRP A 89 18.15 16.54 11.89
CA TRP A 89 17.01 17.45 11.80
C TRP A 89 15.76 16.84 12.42
N LEU A 90 15.47 15.56 12.18
CA LEU A 90 14.32 14.87 12.78
C LEU A 90 14.42 14.83 14.31
N GLU A 91 15.56 14.38 14.83
CA GLU A 91 15.78 14.26 16.29
C GLU A 91 15.64 15.59 17.02
N ARG A 92 16.06 16.70 16.41
CA ARG A 92 15.92 18.04 16.98
C ARG A 92 14.46 18.50 17.08
N ASN A 93 13.59 18.04 16.18
CA ASN A 93 12.19 18.46 16.09
C ASN A 93 11.22 17.48 16.78
N ASP A 94 11.72 16.35 17.31
CA ASP A 94 10.95 15.32 18.02
C ASP A 94 10.86 15.55 19.55
N ALA A 95 11.32 16.71 20.05
CA ALA A 95 11.29 17.13 21.45
C ALA A 95 10.32 18.32 21.69
#